data_AF-A0A1F9M6X1-F1
#
_entry.id   AF-A0A1F9M6X1-F1
#
_cell.length_a   1.000
_cell.length_b   1.000
_cell.length_c   1.000
_cell.angle_alpha   90.00
_cell.angle_beta   90.00
_cell.angle_gamma   90.00
#
_symmetry.space_group_name_H-M   'P 1'
#
loop_
_entity.id
_entity.type
_entity.pdbx_description
1 polymer ?
#
loop_
_entity_poly.entity_id
_entity_poly.type
_entity_poly.pdbx_seq_one_letter_code
_entity_poly.pdbx_strand_id
1 'polypeptide(L)'
;MNLTTFDKNMSAIAFAEAGEGDTARQILSESAKKQAGKSPVPAGRPKPYSKTIIFGMLSISAYVLLFTNEKLVTEIFTMGGWRWVYPVGAAFFFSFIHGAFASNLLSTLGLEAKK
;
A
#
# COMPACT_ATOMS: atom_id res chain seq x y z
N MET A 1 -9.88 -33.00 5.39
CA MET A 1 -10.03 -31.98 4.33
C MET A 1 -10.29 -30.63 4.99
N ASN A 2 -9.52 -29.58 4.67
CA ASN A 2 -9.80 -28.23 5.21
C ASN A 2 -10.90 -27.60 4.35
N LEU A 3 -12.12 -27.51 4.90
CA LEU A 3 -13.23 -26.83 4.24
C LEU A 3 -12.92 -25.33 4.12
N THR A 4 -13.11 -24.78 2.92
CA THR A 4 -12.90 -23.36 2.66
C THR A 4 -14.00 -22.54 3.33
N THR A 5 -13.76 -21.24 3.53
CA THR A 5 -14.78 -20.33 4.06
C THR A 5 -16.03 -20.30 3.19
N PHE A 6 -15.87 -20.50 1.87
CA PHE A 6 -16.97 -20.57 0.93
C PHE A 6 -17.85 -21.80 1.17
N ASP A 7 -17.25 -22.99 1.33
CA ASP A 7 -17.97 -24.24 1.59
C ASP A 7 -18.80 -24.15 2.88
N LYS A 8 -18.23 -23.51 3.91
CA LYS A 8 -18.91 -23.32 5.21
C LYS A 8 -20.10 -22.38 5.09
N ASN A 9 -19.95 -21.27 4.37
CA ASN A 9 -21.06 -20.34 4.14
C ASN A 9 -22.18 -20.98 3.32
N MET A 10 -21.82 -21.74 2.28
CA MET A 10 -22.79 -22.44 1.45
C MET A 10 -23.53 -23.51 2.26
N SER A 11 -22.83 -24.27 3.11
CA SER A 11 -23.47 -25.22 4.03
C SER A 11 -24.40 -24.54 5.03
N ALA A 12 -23.99 -23.39 5.61
CA ALA A 12 -24.83 -22.66 6.54
C ALA A 12 -26.11 -22.12 5.87
N ILE A 13 -26.03 -21.69 4.61
CA ILE A 13 -27.20 -21.29 3.82
C ILE A 13 -28.12 -22.50 3.58
N ALA A 14 -27.54 -23.66 3.24
CA ALA A 14 -28.29 -24.90 3.02
C ALA A 14 -29.06 -25.38 4.27
N PHE A 15 -28.45 -25.24 5.46
CA PHE A 15 -29.14 -25.55 6.71
C PHE A 15 -30.21 -24.51 7.07
N ALA A 16 -29.99 -23.24 6.73
CA ALA A 16 -30.99 -22.21 6.94
C ALA A 16 -32.22 -22.40 6.04
N GLU A 17 -32.04 -22.79 4.77
CA GLU A 17 -33.17 -23.08 3.86
C GLU A 17 -33.94 -24.35 4.25
N ALA A 18 -33.25 -25.34 4.84
CA ALA A 18 -33.88 -26.55 5.35
C ALA A 18 -34.68 -26.34 6.65
N GLY A 19 -34.71 -25.12 7.19
CA GLY A 19 -35.41 -24.77 8.43
C GLY A 19 -34.59 -24.99 9.71
N GLU A 20 -33.33 -25.43 9.60
CA GLU A 20 -32.41 -25.67 10.72
C GLU A 20 -31.57 -24.42 11.03
N GLY A 21 -32.26 -23.34 11.42
CA GLY A 21 -31.63 -22.03 11.67
C GLY A 21 -30.60 -22.00 12.80
N ASP A 22 -30.73 -22.86 13.80
CA ASP A 22 -29.79 -22.96 14.92
C ASP A 22 -28.44 -23.57 14.49
N THR A 23 -28.48 -24.59 13.63
CA THR A 23 -27.28 -25.22 13.04
C THR A 23 -26.55 -24.26 12.13
N ALA A 24 -27.27 -23.52 11.27
CA ALA A 24 -26.71 -22.48 10.42
C ALA A 24 -25.98 -21.39 11.24
N ARG A 25 -26.60 -20.93 12.33
CA ARG A 25 -25.99 -19.97 13.27
C ARG A 25 -24.72 -20.53 13.92
N GLN A 26 -24.73 -21.80 14.32
CA GLN A 26 -23.57 -22.44 14.92
C GLN A 26 -22.40 -22.50 13.93
N ILE A 27 -22.63 -22.94 12.68
CA ILE A 27 -21.61 -23.02 11.62
C ILE A 27 -21.03 -21.63 11.30
N LEU A 28 -21.87 -20.59 11.25
CA LEU A 28 -21.42 -19.21 11.05
C LEU A 28 -20.63 -18.68 12.25
N SER A 29 -21.05 -18.98 13.47
CA SER A 29 -20.35 -18.56 14.70
C SER A 29 -18.99 -19.24 14.86
N GLU A 30 -18.88 -20.52 14.50
CA GLU A 30 -17.62 -21.27 14.52
C GLU A 30 -16.67 -20.75 13.43
N SER A 31 -17.22 -20.43 12.25
CA SER A 31 -16.47 -19.80 11.17
C SER A 31 -15.93 -18.43 11.59
N ALA A 32 -16.77 -17.60 12.21
CA ALA A 32 -16.36 -16.30 12.75
C ALA A 32 -15.30 -16.42 13.85
N LYS A 33 -15.43 -17.38 14.78
CA LYS A 33 -14.44 -17.64 15.84
C LYS A 33 -13.11 -18.14 15.26
N LYS A 34 -13.14 -18.99 14.23
CA LYS A 34 -11.95 -19.49 13.52
C LYS A 34 -11.29 -18.38 12.68
N GLN A 35 -12.06 -17.39 12.20
CA GLN A 35 -11.57 -16.20 11.52
C GLN A 35 -11.01 -15.16 12.50
N ALA A 36 -11.57 -15.03 13.71
CA ALA A 36 -11.05 -14.18 14.78
C ALA A 36 -9.66 -14.65 15.27
N GLY A 37 -9.44 -15.98 15.35
CA GLY A 37 -8.11 -16.57 15.59
C GLY A 37 -7.14 -16.47 14.41
N LYS A 38 -7.61 -15.97 13.27
CA LYS A 38 -6.85 -15.71 12.04
C LYS A 38 -6.95 -14.24 11.66
N SER A 39 -6.98 -13.33 12.64
CA SER A 39 -6.64 -11.94 12.37
C SER A 39 -5.17 -11.89 11.98
N PRO A 40 -4.80 -11.54 10.75
CA PRO A 40 -3.42 -11.19 10.46
C PRO A 40 -3.26 -9.76 10.97
N VAL A 41 -3.20 -9.60 12.29
CA VAL A 41 -2.44 -8.47 12.83
C VAL A 41 -1.01 -8.95 12.74
N PRO A 42 -0.19 -8.52 11.75
CA PRO A 42 1.21 -8.84 11.78
C PRO A 42 1.77 -8.22 13.05
N ALA A 43 2.20 -9.10 13.96
CA ALA A 43 3.03 -8.77 15.09
C ALA A 43 4.18 -7.86 14.63
N GLY A 44 4.32 -6.73 15.33
CA GLY A 44 5.47 -5.83 15.34
C GLY A 44 6.44 -5.91 14.16
N ARG A 45 6.06 -5.40 12.99
CA ARG A 45 7.09 -4.95 12.04
C ARG A 45 7.71 -3.68 12.64
N PRO A 46 9.06 -3.55 12.69
CA PRO A 46 9.68 -2.32 13.17
C PRO A 46 9.12 -1.17 12.34
N LYS A 47 8.52 -0.19 13.01
CA LYS A 47 7.87 0.96 12.38
C LYS A 47 8.86 1.59 11.38
N PRO A 48 8.54 1.69 10.08
CA PRO A 48 9.49 2.04 9.03
C PRO A 48 9.88 3.53 9.03
N TYR A 49 9.93 4.17 10.20
CA TYR A 49 10.27 5.59 10.35
C TYR A 49 11.63 5.93 9.76
N SER A 50 12.61 5.04 9.88
CA SER A 50 13.95 5.27 9.33
C SER A 50 13.92 5.40 7.81
N LYS A 51 13.16 4.55 7.12
CA LYS A 51 13.01 4.62 5.67
C LYS A 51 12.26 5.88 5.26
N THR A 52 11.18 6.24 5.96
CA THR A 52 10.42 7.47 5.67
C THR A 52 11.25 8.73 5.80
N ILE A 53 12.06 8.83 6.86
CA ILE A 53 12.91 10.00 7.08
C ILE A 53 14.00 10.09 6.00
N ILE A 54 14.64 8.98 5.65
CA ILE A 54 15.69 8.95 4.61
C ILE A 54 15.10 9.35 3.24
N PHE A 55 13.99 8.73 2.82
CA PHE A 55 13.36 9.06 1.54
C PHE A 55 12.76 10.47 1.54
N GLY A 56 12.25 10.96 2.68
CA GLY A 56 11.76 12.33 2.83
C GLY A 56 12.88 13.34 2.69
N MET A 57 14.00 13.13 3.38
CA MET A 57 15.18 13.99 3.27
C MET A 57 15.76 13.97 1.86
N LEU A 58 15.84 12.79 1.22
CA LEU A 58 16.28 12.64 -0.16
C LEU A 58 15.36 13.40 -1.13
N SER A 59 14.04 13.29 -0.97
CA SER A 59 13.05 14.00 -1.80
C SER A 59 13.19 15.51 -1.63
N ILE A 60 13.32 16.00 -0.40
CA ILE A 60 13.49 17.44 -0.12
C ILE A 60 14.79 17.94 -0.74
N SER A 61 15.91 17.23 -0.54
CA SER A 61 17.20 17.60 -1.13
C SER A 61 17.15 17.64 -2.66
N ALA A 62 16.46 16.70 -3.30
CA ALA A 62 16.29 16.70 -4.76
C ALA A 62 15.52 17.94 -5.25
N TYR A 63 14.44 18.32 -4.56
CA TYR A 63 13.69 19.54 -4.88
C TYR A 63 14.52 20.81 -4.66
N VAL A 64 15.23 20.90 -3.55
CA VAL A 64 16.08 22.05 -3.24
C VAL A 64 17.18 22.21 -4.28
N LEU A 65 17.86 21.13 -4.67
CA LEU A 65 18.89 21.17 -5.70
C LEU A 65 18.34 21.63 -7.05
N LEU A 66 17.16 21.13 -7.44
CA LEU A 66 16.52 21.51 -8.70
C LEU A 66 16.14 22.99 -8.72
N PHE A 67 15.51 23.49 -7.66
CA PHE A 67 15.13 24.91 -7.57
C PHE A 67 16.32 25.85 -7.36
N THR A 68 17.38 25.42 -6.66
CA THR A 68 18.60 26.25 -6.52
C THR A 68 19.31 26.42 -7.87
N ASN A 69 19.24 25.42 -8.74
CA ASN A 69 19.85 25.43 -10.07
C ASN A 69 18.83 25.71 -11.18
N GLU A 70 17.71 26.37 -10.87
CA GLU A 70 16.59 26.57 -11.79
C GLU A 70 17.02 27.19 -13.13
N LYS A 71 17.92 28.18 -13.11
CA LYS A 71 18.43 28.81 -14.35
C LYS A 71 19.11 27.79 -15.27
N LEU A 72 20.00 26.95 -14.73
CA LEU A 72 20.70 25.92 -15.51
C LEU A 72 19.75 24.83 -15.99
N VAL A 73 18.83 24.39 -15.13
CA VAL A 73 17.83 23.37 -15.47
C VAL A 73 16.93 23.87 -16.60
N THR A 74 16.42 25.10 -16.49
CA THR A 74 15.55 25.71 -17.50
C THR A 74 16.28 25.90 -18.81
N GLU A 75 17.52 26.40 -18.79
CA GLU A 75 18.35 26.55 -19.98
C GLU A 75 18.56 25.21 -20.70
N ILE A 76 18.94 24.16 -19.97
CA ILE A 76 19.15 22.81 -20.54
C ILE A 76 17.84 22.20 -21.05
N PHE A 77 16.72 22.44 -20.36
CA PHE A 77 15.42 21.84 -20.67
C PHE A 77 14.73 22.55 -21.84
N THR A 78 14.98 23.84 -22.04
CA THR A 78 14.32 24.67 -23.08
C THR A 78 15.10 24.76 -24.38
N MET A 79 16.38 24.40 -24.37
CA MET A 79 17.28 24.43 -25.53
C MET A 79 16.88 23.51 -26.72
N GLY A 80 15.81 22.71 -26.59
CA GLY A 80 15.24 21.93 -27.69
C GLY A 80 16.14 20.82 -28.25
N GLY A 81 15.63 20.10 -29.26
CA GLY A 81 16.31 18.96 -29.87
C GLY A 81 16.27 17.71 -28.97
N TRP A 82 17.33 16.88 -28.98
CA TRP A 82 17.41 15.64 -28.19
C TRP A 82 17.31 15.86 -26.66
N ARG A 83 17.49 17.10 -26.19
CA ARG A 83 17.42 17.47 -24.77
C ARG A 83 16.04 17.38 -24.14
N TRP A 84 14.98 17.10 -24.91
CA TRP A 84 13.64 16.77 -24.38
C TRP A 84 13.66 15.59 -23.39
N VAL A 85 14.65 14.70 -23.50
CA VAL A 85 14.83 13.58 -22.58
C VAL A 85 15.12 14.04 -21.15
N TYR A 86 15.72 15.21 -20.95
CA TYR A 86 16.04 15.73 -19.62
C TYR A 86 14.79 16.05 -18.78
N PRO A 87 13.81 16.87 -19.24
CA PRO A 87 12.59 17.10 -18.47
C PRO A 87 11.76 15.84 -18.25
N VAL A 88 11.71 14.93 -19.24
CA VAL A 88 10.99 13.66 -19.09
C VAL A 88 11.68 12.76 -18.07
N GLY A 89 12.99 12.59 -18.17
CA GLY A 89 13.79 11.81 -17.23
C GLY A 89 13.74 12.36 -15.81
N ALA A 90 13.79 13.68 -15.66
CA ALA A 90 13.60 14.34 -14.37
C ALA A 90 12.21 14.04 -13.80
N ALA A 91 11.14 14.19 -14.57
CA ALA A 91 9.79 13.88 -14.12
C ALA A 91 9.67 12.42 -13.60
N PHE A 92 10.25 11.45 -14.30
CA PHE A 92 10.29 10.06 -13.83
C PHE A 92 11.12 9.87 -12.56
N PHE A 93 12.31 10.48 -12.51
CA PHE A 93 13.20 10.41 -11.34
C PHE A 93 12.52 10.97 -10.08
N PHE A 94 11.92 12.15 -10.17
CA PHE A 94 11.16 12.76 -9.08
C PHE A 94 9.94 11.93 -8.69
N SER A 95 9.20 11.39 -9.67
CA SER A 95 8.04 10.53 -9.42
C SER A 95 8.44 9.26 -8.67
N PHE A 96 9.58 8.65 -9.00
CA PHE A 96 10.07 7.45 -8.31
C PHE A 96 10.47 7.74 -6.86
N ILE A 97 11.28 8.78 -6.64
CA ILE A 97 11.75 9.14 -5.30
C ILE A 97 10.59 9.60 -4.41
N HIS A 98 9.76 10.51 -4.92
CA HIS A 98 8.62 11.03 -4.17
C HIS A 98 7.57 9.93 -3.95
N GLY A 99 7.36 9.03 -4.92
CA GLY A 99 6.47 7.88 -4.77
C GLY A 99 6.94 6.90 -3.71
N ALA A 100 8.25 6.60 -3.66
CA ALA A 100 8.85 5.79 -2.60
C ALA A 100 8.72 6.46 -1.22
N PHE A 101 8.87 7.78 -1.15
CA PHE A 101 8.59 8.55 0.06
C PHE A 101 7.12 8.44 0.48
N ALA A 102 6.16 8.68 -0.43
CA ALA A 102 4.73 8.63 -0.14
C ALA A 102 4.32 7.24 0.37
N SER A 103 4.81 6.16 -0.25
CA SER A 103 4.55 4.79 0.21
C SER A 103 5.06 4.54 1.63
N ASN A 104 6.27 4.99 1.96
CA ASN A 104 6.83 4.88 3.31
C ASN A 104 6.10 5.79 4.31
N LEU A 105 5.65 6.97 3.88
CA LEU A 105 4.87 7.91 4.69
C LEU A 105 3.52 7.30 5.09
N LEU A 106 2.77 6.76 4.13
CA LEU A 106 1.50 6.08 4.38
C LEU A 106 1.69 4.88 5.32
N SER A 107 2.78 4.13 5.14
CA SER A 107 3.15 3.02 6.03
C SER A 107 3.44 3.50 7.45
N THR A 108 4.07 4.67 7.64
CA THR A 108 4.27 5.26 8.98
C THR A 108 3.02 5.86 9.60
N LEU A 109 2.07 6.33 8.79
CA LEU A 109 0.77 6.84 9.22
C LEU A 109 -0.22 5.72 9.55
N GLY A 110 0.13 4.46 9.24
CA GLY A 110 -0.74 3.31 9.48
C GLY A 110 -1.90 3.19 8.49
N LEU A 111 -1.89 3.96 7.40
CA LEU A 111 -2.89 3.94 6.33
C LEU A 111 -2.49 2.98 5.19
N GLU A 112 -1.68 1.96 5.49
CA GLU A 112 -1.21 1.00 4.50
C GLU A 112 -2.40 0.14 4.04
N ALA A 113 -2.70 0.16 2.74
CA ALA A 113 -3.78 -0.62 2.17
C ALA A 113 -3.55 -2.12 2.42
N LYS A 114 -4.62 -2.81 2.84
CA LYS A 114 -4.62 -4.26 3.03
C LYS A 114 -4.21 -4.93 1.70
N LYS A 115 -3.10 -5.68 1.72
CA LYS A 115 -2.70 -6.55 0.61
C LYS A 115 -3.73 -7.65 0.36
#